data_AF-A0A5C7XQ44-F1
#
_entry.id   AF-A0A5C7XQ44-F1
#
_cell.length_a   1.000
_cell.length_b   1.000
_cell.length_c   1.000
_cell.angle_alpha   90.00
_cell.angle_beta   90.00
_cell.angle_gamma   90.00
#
_symmetry.space_group_name_H-M   'P 1'
#
loop_
_entity.id
_entity.type
_entity.pdbx_description
1 polymer ?
#
loop_
_entity_poly.entity_id
_entity_poly.type
_entity_poly.pdbx_seq_one_letter_code
_entity_poly.pdbx_strand_id
1 'polypeptide(L)'
;MNRTLKIFLIVAACGLLLLIATAWAFFRYVSNHKDEWLSKGQDTMREGIQAGRELRDADCLERAIAMHREGDSGFGGLGARLWLNGCLQTAAPTAEFCRDVPAADAIADSIGWQLRVCTERGLSGNSACGGLMSEVQRYCQARNQAANVGAAATP
;
A
#
# COMPACT_ATOMS: atom_id res chain seq x y z
N MET A 1 -48.45 2.18 30.91
CA MET A 1 -47.24 1.81 30.16
C MET A 1 -47.55 0.61 29.27
N ASN A 2 -47.78 0.85 27.98
CA ASN A 2 -48.34 -0.12 27.04
C ASN A 2 -47.36 -1.27 26.77
N ARG A 3 -47.87 -2.53 26.78
CA ARG A 3 -47.04 -3.75 26.62
C ARG A 3 -46.14 -3.70 25.38
N THR A 4 -46.61 -3.11 24.30
CA THR A 4 -45.88 -2.94 23.04
C THR A 4 -44.62 -2.08 23.18
N LEU A 5 -44.66 -1.01 23.99
CA LEU A 5 -43.51 -0.15 24.25
C LEU A 5 -42.41 -0.90 25.01
N LYS A 6 -42.79 -1.76 25.98
CA LYS A 6 -41.84 -2.57 26.74
C LYS A 6 -41.12 -3.59 25.87
N ILE A 7 -41.86 -4.22 24.93
CA ILE A 7 -41.29 -5.20 24.00
C ILE A 7 -40.28 -4.52 23.08
N PHE A 8 -40.61 -3.36 22.51
CA PHE A 8 -39.68 -2.60 21.68
C PHE A 8 -38.41 -2.19 22.42
N LEU A 9 -38.53 -1.73 23.67
CA LEU A 9 -37.38 -1.36 24.51
C LEU A 9 -36.45 -2.56 24.77
N ILE A 10 -37.01 -3.74 25.03
CA ILE A 10 -36.23 -4.95 25.27
C ILE A 10 -35.50 -5.39 24.00
N VAL A 11 -36.19 -5.39 22.85
CA VAL A 11 -35.57 -5.76 21.57
C VAL A 11 -34.44 -4.79 21.20
N ALA A 12 -34.65 -3.48 21.38
CA ALA A 12 -33.63 -2.47 21.14
C ALA A 12 -32.42 -2.63 22.07
N ALA A 13 -32.66 -2.88 23.37
CA ALA A 13 -31.59 -3.13 24.34
C ALA A 13 -30.79 -4.40 24.01
N CYS A 14 -31.46 -5.49 23.64
CA CYS A 14 -30.80 -6.73 23.21
C CYS A 14 -29.99 -6.52 21.92
N GLY A 15 -30.53 -5.79 20.94
CA GLY A 15 -29.81 -5.46 19.71
C GLY A 15 -28.55 -4.65 19.97
N LEU A 16 -28.64 -3.63 20.83
CA LEU A 16 -27.49 -2.82 21.23
C LEU A 16 -26.43 -3.66 21.96
N LEU A 17 -26.84 -4.54 22.87
CA LEU A 17 -25.94 -5.47 23.57
C LEU A 17 -25.21 -6.40 22.61
N LEU A 18 -25.89 -6.92 21.60
CA LEU A 18 -25.25 -7.77 20.57
C LEU A 18 -24.22 -6.98 19.76
N LEU A 19 -24.52 -5.74 19.37
CA LEU A 19 -23.56 -4.90 18.64
C LEU A 19 -22.31 -4.58 19.48
N ILE A 20 -22.49 -4.31 20.77
CA ILE A 20 -21.36 -4.06 21.68
C ILE A 20 -20.52 -5.34 21.84
N ALA A 21 -21.16 -6.50 22.00
CA ALA A 21 -20.47 -7.78 22.14
C ALA A 21 -19.67 -8.14 20.88
N THR A 22 -20.24 -7.95 19.68
CA THR A 22 -19.53 -8.23 18.42
C THR A 22 -18.39 -7.24 18.20
N ALA A 23 -18.59 -5.95 18.46
CA ALA A 23 -17.53 -4.95 18.38
C ALA A 23 -16.38 -5.25 19.35
N TRP A 24 -16.68 -5.68 20.58
CA TRP A 24 -15.68 -6.04 21.57
C TRP A 24 -14.89 -7.29 21.18
N ALA A 25 -15.59 -8.35 20.71
CA ALA A 25 -14.95 -9.56 20.22
C ALA A 25 -14.04 -9.28 19.02
N PHE A 26 -14.51 -8.47 18.07
CA PHE A 26 -13.72 -8.03 16.93
C PHE A 26 -12.48 -7.23 17.38
N PHE A 27 -12.65 -6.25 18.27
CA PHE A 27 -11.54 -5.44 18.76
C PHE A 27 -10.46 -6.29 19.44
N ARG A 28 -10.86 -7.26 20.27
CA ARG A 28 -9.95 -8.20 20.95
C ARG A 28 -9.25 -9.14 19.96
N TYR A 29 -9.98 -9.63 18.97
CA TYR A 29 -9.38 -10.48 17.94
C TYR A 29 -8.30 -9.73 17.15
N VAL A 30 -8.61 -8.52 16.71
CA VAL A 30 -7.67 -7.69 15.96
C VAL A 30 -6.50 -7.28 16.86
N SER A 31 -6.71 -6.89 18.12
CA SER A 31 -5.59 -6.54 19.01
C SER A 31 -4.56 -7.65 19.19
N ASN A 32 -5.00 -8.91 19.23
CA ASN A 32 -4.10 -10.04 19.41
C ASN A 32 -3.28 -10.39 18.15
N HIS A 33 -3.76 -10.04 16.95
CA HIS A 33 -3.09 -10.37 15.69
C HIS A 33 -2.33 -9.18 15.07
N LYS A 34 -2.55 -7.96 15.58
CA LYS A 34 -1.87 -6.75 15.11
C LYS A 34 -0.35 -6.87 15.16
N ASP A 35 0.19 -7.39 16.25
CA ASP A 35 1.65 -7.43 16.46
C ASP A 35 2.33 -8.36 15.45
N GLU A 36 1.71 -9.49 15.12
CA GLU A 36 2.22 -10.42 14.12
C GLU A 36 2.18 -9.80 12.71
N TRP A 37 1.11 -9.08 12.38
CA TRP A 37 1.00 -8.38 11.08
C TRP A 37 1.98 -7.21 10.97
N LEU A 38 2.17 -6.46 12.05
CA LEU A 38 3.15 -5.38 12.15
C LEU A 38 4.57 -5.91 12.02
N SER A 39 4.92 -7.00 12.70
CA SER A 39 6.24 -7.63 12.57
C SER A 39 6.49 -8.10 11.14
N LYS A 40 5.55 -8.87 10.56
CA LYS A 40 5.66 -9.36 9.18
C LYS A 40 5.82 -8.22 8.17
N GLY A 41 5.07 -7.12 8.35
CA GLY A 41 5.20 -5.94 7.51
C GLY A 41 6.55 -5.25 7.64
N GLN A 42 7.07 -5.11 8.88
CA GLN A 42 8.41 -4.56 9.11
C GLN A 42 9.50 -5.45 8.53
N ASP A 43 9.40 -6.76 8.69
CA ASP A 43 10.37 -7.71 8.16
C ASP A 43 10.39 -7.66 6.63
N THR A 44 9.22 -7.64 5.99
CA THR A 44 9.07 -7.47 4.53
C THR A 44 9.71 -6.16 4.04
N MET A 45 9.54 -5.06 4.79
CA MET A 45 10.15 -3.78 4.45
C MET A 45 11.68 -3.83 4.62
N ARG A 46 12.19 -4.46 5.68
CA ARG A 46 13.63 -4.63 5.91
C ARG A 46 14.27 -5.50 4.84
N GLU A 47 13.61 -6.56 4.41
CA GLU A 47 14.03 -7.39 3.27
C GLU A 47 14.12 -6.55 1.99
N GLY A 48 13.12 -5.70 1.74
CA GLY A 48 13.16 -4.72 0.66
C GLY A 48 14.39 -3.82 0.76
N ILE A 49 14.64 -3.21 1.92
CA ILE A 49 15.80 -2.34 2.17
C ILE A 49 17.13 -3.07 1.94
N GLN A 50 17.23 -4.35 2.32
CA GLN A 50 18.45 -5.11 2.07
C GLN A 50 18.65 -5.37 0.58
N ALA A 51 17.59 -5.78 -0.11
CA ALA A 51 17.64 -6.02 -1.55
C ALA A 51 17.97 -4.75 -2.34
N GLY A 52 17.44 -3.59 -1.95
CA GLY A 52 17.70 -2.32 -2.61
C GLY A 52 19.18 -1.93 -2.63
N ARG A 53 19.99 -2.38 -1.67
CA ARG A 53 21.44 -2.09 -1.67
C ARG A 53 22.20 -2.68 -2.86
N GLU A 54 21.63 -3.72 -3.48
CA GLU A 54 22.24 -4.47 -4.58
C GLU A 54 21.46 -4.30 -5.89
N LEU A 55 20.25 -3.72 -5.83
CA LEU A 55 19.33 -3.60 -6.95
C LEU A 55 19.24 -2.16 -7.45
N ARG A 56 18.82 -2.04 -8.71
CA ARG A 56 18.37 -0.77 -9.28
C ARG A 56 16.87 -0.60 -9.08
N ASP A 57 16.39 0.63 -9.13
CA ASP A 57 14.96 0.97 -8.98
C ASP A 57 14.03 0.17 -9.93
N ALA A 58 14.44 -0.04 -11.19
CA ALA A 58 13.72 -0.87 -12.16
C ALA A 58 13.64 -2.35 -11.72
N ASP A 59 14.72 -2.89 -11.17
CA ASP A 59 14.80 -4.29 -10.73
C ASP A 59 13.95 -4.51 -9.46
N CYS A 60 13.89 -3.51 -8.56
CA CYS A 60 12.95 -3.50 -7.44
C CYS A 60 11.49 -3.59 -7.92
N LEU A 61 11.12 -2.82 -8.94
CA LEU A 61 9.75 -2.81 -9.45
C LEU A 61 9.35 -4.16 -10.04
N GLU A 62 10.20 -4.75 -10.88
CA GLU A 62 9.95 -6.06 -11.49
C GLU A 62 9.87 -7.17 -10.43
N ARG A 63 10.74 -7.15 -9.41
CA ARG A 63 10.67 -8.10 -8.30
C ARG A 63 9.38 -7.97 -7.50
N ALA A 64 8.94 -6.75 -7.21
CA ALA A 64 7.68 -6.50 -6.51
C ALA A 64 6.47 -6.98 -7.34
N ILE A 65 6.49 -6.81 -8.66
CA ILE A 65 5.46 -7.34 -9.55
C ILE A 65 5.46 -8.88 -9.54
N ALA A 66 6.64 -9.52 -9.56
CA ALA A 66 6.73 -10.97 -9.44
C ALA A 66 6.16 -11.47 -8.10
N MET A 67 6.53 -10.85 -6.98
CA MET A 67 5.97 -11.15 -5.65
C MET A 67 4.45 -10.99 -5.62
N HIS A 68 3.92 -9.96 -6.29
CA HIS A 68 2.49 -9.73 -6.38
C HIS A 68 1.76 -10.81 -7.19
N ARG A 69 2.39 -11.34 -8.25
CA ARG A 69 1.82 -12.44 -9.06
C ARG A 69 1.84 -13.78 -8.33
N GLU A 70 2.82 -13.99 -7.46
CA GLU A 70 2.99 -15.22 -6.68
C GLU A 70 2.12 -15.27 -5.42
N GLY A 71 1.69 -14.11 -4.89
CA GLY A 71 0.90 -14.03 -3.66
C GLY A 71 -0.61 -14.22 -3.86
N ASP A 72 -1.24 -14.99 -2.97
CA ASP A 72 -2.70 -15.17 -2.93
C ASP A 72 -3.46 -13.85 -2.65
N SER A 73 -4.64 -13.75 -3.27
CA SER A 73 -5.36 -12.58 -3.78
C SER A 73 -5.98 -11.59 -2.77
N GLY A 74 -5.40 -11.39 -1.59
CA GLY A 74 -5.90 -10.39 -0.62
C GLY A 74 -4.84 -9.54 0.06
N PHE A 75 -3.81 -10.19 0.61
CA PHE A 75 -2.74 -9.52 1.37
C PHE A 75 -1.39 -9.50 0.65
N GLY A 76 -1.21 -10.29 -0.41
CA GLY A 76 0.03 -10.33 -1.20
C GLY A 76 0.43 -8.97 -1.78
N GLY A 77 -0.56 -8.17 -2.22
CA GLY A 77 -0.33 -6.83 -2.74
C GLY A 77 0.23 -5.83 -1.72
N LEU A 78 -0.14 -5.97 -0.43
CA LEU A 78 0.40 -5.12 0.63
C LEU A 78 1.86 -5.48 0.93
N GLY A 79 2.18 -6.78 0.98
CA GLY A 79 3.55 -7.26 1.16
C GLY A 79 4.47 -6.80 0.02
N ALA A 80 4.05 -7.00 -1.23
CA ALA A 80 4.80 -6.54 -2.40
C ALA A 80 5.03 -5.02 -2.39
N ARG A 81 4.04 -4.24 -1.91
CA ARG A 81 4.18 -2.79 -1.78
C ARG A 81 5.15 -2.37 -0.66
N LEU A 82 5.07 -3.01 0.50
CA LEU A 82 6.01 -2.75 1.61
C LEU A 82 7.44 -3.11 1.22
N TRP A 83 7.62 -4.25 0.55
CA TRP A 83 8.91 -4.69 0.04
C TRP A 83 9.45 -3.68 -1.00
N LEU A 84 8.62 -3.28 -1.97
CA LEU A 84 8.98 -2.29 -3.00
C LEU A 84 9.41 -0.96 -2.37
N ASN A 85 8.65 -0.48 -1.39
CA ASN A 85 8.98 0.76 -0.69
C ASN A 85 10.35 0.67 0.02
N GLY A 86 10.63 -0.46 0.68
CA GLY A 86 11.94 -0.71 1.28
C GLY A 86 13.06 -0.73 0.24
N CYS A 87 12.84 -1.42 -0.88
CA CYS A 87 13.80 -1.56 -1.97
C CYS A 87 14.15 -0.21 -2.59
N LEU A 88 13.14 0.57 -3.00
CA LEU A 88 13.34 1.87 -3.64
C LEU A 88 14.08 2.88 -2.75
N GLN A 89 14.01 2.77 -1.42
CA GLN A 89 14.73 3.68 -0.51
C GLN A 89 16.26 3.56 -0.59
N THR A 90 16.77 2.39 -0.97
CA THR A 90 18.21 2.11 -1.02
C THR A 90 18.71 1.72 -2.40
N ALA A 91 17.78 1.48 -3.33
CA ALA A 91 18.06 1.18 -4.72
C ALA A 91 18.92 2.25 -5.40
N ALA A 92 19.82 1.79 -6.25
CA ALA A 92 20.55 2.68 -7.14
C ALA A 92 19.56 3.32 -8.14
N PRO A 93 19.48 4.66 -8.22
CA PRO A 93 18.57 5.34 -9.12
C PRO A 93 19.01 5.16 -10.58
N THR A 94 18.06 4.90 -11.47
CA THR A 94 18.31 4.91 -12.92
C THR A 94 17.67 6.13 -13.56
N ALA A 95 18.31 6.65 -14.62
CA ALA A 95 17.89 7.90 -15.27
C ALA A 95 16.45 7.81 -15.79
N GLU A 96 16.09 6.67 -16.37
CA GLU A 96 14.83 6.48 -17.11
C GLU A 96 13.64 6.08 -16.24
N PHE A 97 13.87 5.61 -15.01
CA PHE A 97 12.80 5.03 -14.17
C PHE A 97 11.67 6.01 -13.86
N CYS A 98 12.00 7.28 -13.63
CA CYS A 98 11.04 8.32 -13.28
C CYS A 98 10.63 9.21 -14.46
N ARG A 99 11.09 8.93 -15.69
CA ARG A 99 10.87 9.81 -16.85
C ARG A 99 9.40 9.93 -17.22
N ASP A 100 8.72 8.80 -17.29
CA ASP A 100 7.33 8.71 -17.77
C ASP A 100 6.32 8.65 -16.61
N VAL A 101 6.76 8.98 -15.38
CA VAL A 101 5.94 8.93 -14.17
C VAL A 101 5.29 10.30 -13.93
N PRO A 102 3.96 10.41 -13.98
CA PRO A 102 3.29 11.69 -13.78
C PRO A 102 3.40 12.14 -12.32
N ALA A 103 3.28 13.46 -12.12
CA ALA A 103 3.26 14.05 -10.80
C ALA A 103 1.95 13.69 -10.05
N ALA A 104 1.99 13.62 -8.72
CA ALA A 104 0.85 13.17 -7.89
C ALA A 104 -0.30 14.18 -7.87
N ASP A 105 0.02 15.45 -8.09
CA ASP A 105 -0.97 16.53 -8.23
C ASP A 105 -1.75 16.43 -9.56
N ALA A 106 -1.17 15.79 -10.57
CA ALA A 106 -1.86 15.41 -11.81
C ALA A 106 -2.65 14.09 -11.62
N ILE A 107 -3.75 14.17 -10.85
CA ILE A 107 -4.55 12.99 -10.46
C ILE A 107 -5.10 12.23 -11.69
N ALA A 108 -5.60 12.96 -12.70
CA ALA A 108 -6.14 12.35 -13.91
C ALA A 108 -5.06 11.59 -14.69
N ASP A 109 -3.88 12.20 -14.84
CA ASP A 109 -2.74 11.60 -15.54
C ASP A 109 -2.17 10.42 -14.76
N SER A 110 -2.16 10.50 -13.43
CA SER A 110 -1.78 9.41 -12.53
C SER A 110 -2.66 8.19 -12.74
N ILE A 111 -3.98 8.35 -12.74
CA ILE A 111 -4.92 7.23 -12.94
C ILE A 111 -4.74 6.63 -14.34
N GLY A 112 -4.68 7.46 -15.38
CA GLY A 112 -4.49 7.01 -16.76
C GLY A 112 -3.17 6.25 -16.95
N TRP A 113 -2.08 6.76 -16.38
CA TRP A 113 -0.77 6.12 -16.40
C TRP A 113 -0.78 4.79 -15.65
N GLN A 114 -1.33 4.75 -14.43
CA GLN A 114 -1.42 3.51 -13.65
C GLN A 114 -2.19 2.43 -14.42
N LEU A 115 -3.35 2.77 -14.99
CA LEU A 115 -4.16 1.83 -15.79
C LEU A 115 -3.40 1.30 -17.01
N ARG A 116 -2.69 2.18 -17.72
CA ARG A 116 -1.88 1.81 -18.88
C ARG A 116 -0.74 0.86 -18.48
N VAL A 117 0.07 1.23 -17.50
CA VAL A 117 1.21 0.42 -17.04
C VAL A 117 0.75 -0.91 -16.46
N CYS A 118 -0.34 -0.93 -15.70
CA CYS A 118 -0.92 -2.16 -15.20
C CYS A 118 -1.39 -3.07 -16.34
N THR A 119 -1.97 -2.50 -17.40
CA THR A 119 -2.43 -3.27 -18.56
C THR A 119 -1.28 -3.82 -19.39
N GLU A 120 -0.26 -3.01 -19.66
CA GLU A 120 0.98 -3.43 -20.34
C GLU A 120 1.65 -4.60 -19.60
N ARG A 121 1.53 -4.65 -18.27
CA ARG A 121 2.08 -5.71 -17.42
C ARG A 121 1.12 -6.87 -17.13
N GLY A 122 -0.04 -6.92 -17.79
CA GLY A 122 -1.02 -8.00 -17.62
C GLY A 122 -1.66 -8.05 -16.22
N LEU A 123 -1.69 -6.91 -15.51
CA LEU A 123 -2.28 -6.74 -14.18
C LEU A 123 -3.60 -5.95 -14.23
N SER A 124 -4.26 -5.87 -15.39
CA SER A 124 -5.53 -5.15 -15.56
C SER A 124 -6.59 -5.66 -14.59
N GLY A 125 -7.31 -4.73 -13.93
CA GLY A 125 -8.37 -5.05 -12.98
C GLY A 125 -7.88 -5.45 -11.58
N ASN A 126 -6.57 -5.50 -11.32
CA ASN A 126 -6.04 -5.78 -9.99
C ASN A 126 -5.79 -4.49 -9.20
N SER A 127 -6.54 -4.29 -8.10
CA SER A 127 -6.43 -3.11 -7.23
C SER A 127 -5.04 -2.92 -6.60
N ALA A 128 -4.28 -4.01 -6.44
CA ALA A 128 -2.94 -3.96 -5.90
C ALA A 128 -1.92 -3.36 -6.87
N CYS A 129 -2.15 -3.43 -8.19
CA CYS A 129 -1.27 -2.81 -9.17
C CYS A 129 -1.24 -1.28 -9.01
N GLY A 130 -2.42 -0.67 -8.80
CA GLY A 130 -2.50 0.76 -8.48
C GLY A 130 -1.71 1.11 -7.21
N GLY A 131 -1.77 0.27 -6.18
CA GLY A 131 -0.99 0.43 -4.96
C GLY A 131 0.54 0.43 -5.18
N LEU A 132 1.05 -0.48 -6.03
CA LEU A 132 2.47 -0.53 -6.41
C LEU A 132 2.89 0.70 -7.20
N MET A 133 2.08 1.12 -8.18
CA MET A 133 2.40 2.26 -9.02
C MET A 133 2.34 3.59 -8.25
N SER A 134 1.43 3.73 -7.28
CA SER A 134 1.42 4.87 -6.36
C SER A 134 2.71 4.96 -5.53
N GLU A 135 3.33 3.83 -5.21
CA GLU A 135 4.61 3.80 -4.49
C GLU A 135 5.76 4.30 -5.38
N VAL A 136 5.76 3.90 -6.65
CA VAL A 136 6.70 4.41 -7.66
C VAL A 136 6.54 5.93 -7.84
N GLN A 137 5.31 6.43 -7.93
CA GLN A 137 5.04 7.88 -8.03
C GLN A 137 5.61 8.65 -6.84
N ARG A 138 5.38 8.14 -5.61
CA ARG A 138 5.90 8.75 -4.38
C ARG A 138 7.43 8.81 -4.38
N TYR A 139 8.09 7.71 -4.76
CA TYR A 139 9.54 7.66 -4.88
C TYR A 139 10.07 8.68 -5.90
N CYS A 140 9.48 8.72 -7.09
CA CYS A 140 9.91 9.63 -8.15
C CYS A 140 9.69 11.10 -7.79
N GLN A 141 8.62 11.44 -7.09
CA GLN A 141 8.40 12.80 -6.59
C GLN A 141 9.42 13.20 -5.53
N ALA A 142 9.68 12.32 -4.56
CA ALA A 142 10.70 12.58 -3.54
C ALA A 142 12.09 12.81 -4.17
N ARG A 143 12.44 12.00 -5.20
CA ARG A 143 13.68 12.15 -5.97
C ARG A 143 13.72 13.47 -6.74
N ASN A 144 12.65 13.85 -7.44
CA ASN A 144 12.58 15.10 -8.19
C ASN A 144 12.66 16.33 -7.26
N GLN A 145 12.03 16.27 -6.09
CA GLN A 145 12.12 17.31 -5.07
C GLN A 145 13.56 17.43 -4.53
N ALA A 146 14.21 16.32 -4.21
CA ALA A 146 15.60 16.32 -3.73
C ALA A 146 16.56 16.90 -4.78
N ALA A 147 16.36 16.58 -6.07
CA ALA A 147 17.13 17.14 -7.17
C ALA A 147 16.94 18.66 -7.31
N ASN A 148 15.70 19.15 -7.19
CA ASN A 148 15.38 20.58 -7.26
C ASN A 148 15.98 21.38 -6.09
N VAL A 149 15.96 20.82 -4.87
CA VAL A 149 16.59 21.45 -3.69
C VAL A 149 18.12 21.47 -3.83
N GLY A 150 18.73 20.40 -4.35
CA GLY A 150 20.16 20.36 -4.64
C GLY A 150 20.58 21.39 -5.69
N ALA A 151 19.78 21.57 -6.74
CA ALA A 151 20.04 22.58 -7.77
C ALA A 151 19.93 24.02 -7.23
N ALA A 152 18.95 24.28 -6.35
CA ALA A 152 18.74 25.59 -5.73
C ALA A 152 19.83 25.96 -4.68
N ALA A 153 20.61 24.99 -4.21
CA ALA A 153 21.68 25.19 -3.22
C ALA A 153 23.04 25.54 -3.86
N THR A 154 23.12 25.66 -5.18
CA THR A 154 24.35 26.02 -5.92
C THR A 154 24.29 27.51 -6.31
N PRO A 155 25.05 28.42 -5.65
CA PRO A 155 25.30 29.77 -6.16
C PRO A 155 26.29 29.76 -7.35
#